data_AF-A0A124E876-F1
#
_entry.id   AF-A0A124E876-F1
#
_cell.length_a   1.000
_cell.length_b   1.000
_cell.length_c   1.000
_cell.angle_alpha   90.00
_cell.angle_beta   90.00
_cell.angle_gamma   90.00
#
_symmetry.space_group_name_H-M   'P 1'
#
loop_
_entity.id
_entity.type
_entity.pdbx_description
1 polymer ?
#
loop_
_entity_poly.entity_id
_entity_poly.type
_entity_poly.pdbx_seq_one_letter_code
_entity_poly.pdbx_strand_id
1 'polypeptide(L)'
;MAGQLIVSVAQLSRRTLADAAEFCAEMDARNVPVSLLVAPRLKGGYRLDHDPETVEWLTARRERGDAIVLNGFDEAATKRRRSEFAVLRAHEANLRLMGADRVLEHLGLRTRLFAAPGWIVSEGTKMALPRNGFRLLVGLTGVTDLVRKTTLRGRVLGIGSGFLAEPWWCRTVVLSAERTARRGGILRLAVSARQLRRTGPRQAMLDAVDLALMHRSTPTVYRWLPDPVLTDAA
;
A
#
# COMPACT_ATOMS: atom_id res chain seq x y z
N MET A 1 -21.35 13.55 2.35
CA MET A 1 -20.95 12.22 1.86
C MET A 1 -19.87 11.69 2.79
N ALA A 2 -19.96 10.43 3.23
CA ALA A 2 -18.92 9.80 4.04
C ALA A 2 -17.61 9.69 3.24
N GLY A 3 -16.47 9.98 3.87
CA GLY A 3 -15.16 9.78 3.26
C GLY A 3 -14.82 8.30 3.11
N GLN A 4 -13.65 7.99 2.55
CA GLN A 4 -13.10 6.63 2.53
C GLN A 4 -11.81 6.58 3.33
N LEU A 5 -11.56 5.46 4.01
CA LEU A 5 -10.31 5.18 4.71
C LEU A 5 -9.66 3.94 4.09
N ILE A 6 -8.41 4.08 3.65
CA ILE A 6 -7.56 2.97 3.20
C ILE A 6 -6.29 2.96 4.03
N VAL A 7 -6.02 1.86 4.74
CA VAL A 7 -4.81 1.68 5.55
C VAL A 7 -3.89 0.69 4.84
N SER A 8 -2.61 1.04 4.68
CA SER A 8 -1.62 0.21 4.00
C SER A 8 -0.40 -0.06 4.86
N VAL A 9 0.08 -1.31 4.85
CA VAL A 9 1.30 -1.73 5.56
C VAL A 9 2.30 -2.28 4.56
N ALA A 10 3.54 -1.76 4.59
CA ALA A 10 4.63 -2.14 3.69
C ALA A 10 5.83 -2.73 4.44
N GLN A 11 6.86 -3.15 3.69
CA GLN A 11 8.11 -3.72 4.24
C GLN A 11 7.85 -4.95 5.15
N LEU A 12 6.99 -5.84 4.68
CA LEU A 12 6.62 -7.09 5.35
C LEU A 12 7.74 -8.13 5.13
N SER A 13 8.17 -8.74 6.22
CA SER A 13 9.20 -9.79 6.25
C SER A 13 9.10 -10.54 7.57
N ARG A 14 9.73 -11.70 7.68
CA ARG A 14 9.83 -12.44 8.94
C ARG A 14 10.26 -11.58 10.13
N ARG A 15 11.14 -10.60 9.90
CA ARG A 15 11.68 -9.71 10.95
C ARG A 15 10.71 -8.64 11.42
N THR A 16 9.68 -8.33 10.63
CA THR A 16 8.71 -7.26 10.88
C THR A 16 7.29 -7.79 10.99
N LEU A 17 7.11 -9.11 10.87
CA LEU A 17 5.80 -9.77 10.84
C LEU A 17 5.05 -9.57 12.16
N ALA A 18 5.72 -9.70 13.29
CA ALA A 18 5.10 -9.48 14.61
C ALA A 18 4.55 -8.04 14.75
N ASP A 19 5.36 -7.03 14.40
CA ASP A 19 4.94 -5.62 14.45
C ASP A 19 3.73 -5.36 13.53
N ALA A 20 3.72 -5.98 12.34
CA ALA A 20 2.61 -5.87 11.40
C ALA A 20 1.35 -6.59 11.90
N ALA A 21 1.50 -7.78 12.48
CA ALA A 21 0.40 -8.59 13.01
C ALA A 21 -0.29 -7.90 14.19
N GLU A 22 0.47 -7.34 15.14
CA GLU A 22 -0.07 -6.55 16.26
C GLU A 22 -0.90 -5.36 15.75
N PHE A 23 -0.34 -4.59 14.80
CA PHE A 23 -1.08 -3.47 14.21
C PHE A 23 -2.32 -3.92 13.43
N CYS A 24 -2.24 -5.04 12.69
CA CYS A 24 -3.40 -5.55 11.98
C CYS A 24 -4.49 -6.04 12.94
N ALA A 25 -4.15 -6.57 14.12
CA ALA A 25 -5.12 -6.91 15.16
C ALA A 25 -5.84 -5.66 15.69
N GLU A 26 -5.12 -4.54 15.87
CA GLU A 26 -5.72 -3.25 16.22
C GLU A 26 -6.68 -2.73 15.13
N MET A 27 -6.38 -2.98 13.85
CA MET A 27 -7.27 -2.66 12.74
C MET A 27 -8.50 -3.58 12.71
N ASP A 28 -8.31 -4.87 12.98
CA ASP A 28 -9.39 -5.85 13.05
C ASP A 28 -10.38 -5.49 14.16
N ALA A 29 -9.90 -5.08 15.34
CA ALA A 29 -10.74 -4.60 16.45
C ALA A 29 -11.59 -3.37 16.08
N ARG A 30 -11.16 -2.61 15.06
CA ARG A 30 -11.86 -1.44 14.50
C ARG A 30 -12.67 -1.75 13.25
N ASN A 31 -12.71 -3.01 12.80
CA ASN A 31 -13.30 -3.43 11.53
C ASN A 31 -12.71 -2.70 10.31
N VAL A 32 -11.40 -2.43 10.34
CA VAL A 32 -10.67 -1.77 9.25
C VAL A 32 -9.84 -2.82 8.50
N PRO A 33 -10.20 -3.20 7.27
CA PRO A 33 -9.38 -4.09 6.47
C PRO A 33 -8.13 -3.37 5.96
N VAL A 34 -7.05 -4.11 5.72
CA VAL A 34 -5.72 -3.57 5.42
C VAL A 34 -5.29 -3.92 4.00
N SER A 35 -4.60 -2.98 3.33
CA SER A 35 -3.89 -3.24 2.07
C SER A 35 -2.42 -3.52 2.33
N LEU A 36 -2.02 -4.78 2.21
CA LEU A 36 -0.66 -5.26 2.47
C LEU A 36 0.19 -5.08 1.20
N LEU A 37 1.18 -4.20 1.29
CA LEU A 37 2.12 -3.87 0.21
C LEU A 37 3.28 -4.86 0.24
N VAL A 38 3.21 -5.87 -0.64
CA VAL A 38 4.10 -7.03 -0.65
C VAL A 38 5.18 -6.85 -1.71
N ALA A 39 6.44 -6.84 -1.28
CA ALA A 39 7.60 -6.83 -2.16
C ALA A 39 8.21 -8.25 -2.22
N PRO A 40 8.40 -8.85 -3.41
CA PRO A 40 9.05 -10.16 -3.53
C PRO A 40 10.48 -10.18 -2.99
N ARG A 41 11.21 -9.06 -3.10
CA ARG A 41 12.56 -8.89 -2.56
C ARG A 41 12.68 -7.56 -1.81
N LEU A 42 13.42 -7.60 -0.71
CA LEU A 42 13.76 -6.42 0.09
C LEU A 42 15.28 -6.32 0.28
N LYS A 43 15.71 -5.19 0.85
CA LYS A 43 17.13 -4.96 1.19
C LYS A 43 17.67 -6.04 2.14
N GLY A 44 18.99 -6.26 2.06
CA GLY A 44 19.67 -7.26 2.89
C GLY A 44 19.48 -8.69 2.41
N GLY A 45 19.17 -8.89 1.12
CA GLY A 45 19.05 -10.21 0.51
C GLY A 45 17.76 -10.97 0.85
N TYR A 46 16.77 -10.29 1.43
CA TYR A 46 15.50 -10.90 1.76
C TYR A 46 14.73 -11.29 0.49
N ARG A 47 14.13 -12.48 0.53
CA ARG A 47 13.25 -12.99 -0.52
C ARG A 47 12.01 -13.62 0.12
N LEU A 48 10.83 -13.25 -0.38
CA LEU A 48 9.56 -13.76 0.13
C LEU A 48 9.37 -15.26 -0.14
N ASP A 49 9.92 -15.77 -1.24
CA ASP A 49 9.86 -17.19 -1.60
C ASP A 49 10.67 -18.10 -0.65
N HIS A 50 11.51 -17.53 0.22
CA HIS A 50 12.24 -18.23 1.26
C HIS A 50 11.67 -17.97 2.67
N ASP A 51 10.50 -17.34 2.77
CA ASP A 51 9.85 -16.94 4.02
C ASP A 51 8.42 -17.48 4.10
N PRO A 52 8.26 -18.81 4.30
CA PRO A 52 6.94 -19.45 4.30
C PRO A 52 6.01 -18.91 5.39
N GLU A 53 6.56 -18.50 6.54
CA GLU A 53 5.81 -17.92 7.67
C GLU A 53 5.10 -16.62 7.26
N THR A 54 5.82 -15.71 6.59
CA THR A 54 5.20 -14.48 6.07
C THR A 54 4.19 -14.78 4.96
N VAL A 55 4.46 -15.77 4.09
CA VAL A 55 3.54 -16.15 3.00
C VAL A 55 2.22 -16.73 3.54
N GLU A 56 2.29 -17.61 4.53
CA GLU A 56 1.13 -18.19 5.21
C GLU A 56 0.30 -17.10 5.88
N TRP A 57 0.96 -16.19 6.62
CA TRP A 57 0.29 -15.05 7.23
C TRP A 57 -0.42 -14.16 6.20
N LEU A 58 0.25 -13.80 5.10
CA LEU A 58 -0.35 -13.02 4.00
C LEU A 58 -1.56 -13.72 3.39
N THR A 59 -1.49 -15.04 3.23
CA THR A 59 -2.59 -15.85 2.68
C THR A 59 -3.80 -15.80 3.62
N ALA A 60 -3.60 -16.04 4.91
CA ALA A 60 -4.66 -15.97 5.92
C ALA A 60 -5.27 -14.56 6.03
N ARG A 61 -4.45 -13.50 5.94
CA ARG A 61 -4.94 -12.11 5.91
C ARG A 61 -5.83 -11.86 4.69
N ARG A 62 -5.43 -12.33 3.51
CA ARG A 62 -6.22 -12.19 2.28
C ARG A 62 -7.57 -12.91 2.36
N GLU A 63 -7.60 -14.11 2.93
CA GLU A 63 -8.85 -14.87 3.13
C GLU A 63 -9.85 -14.13 4.04
N ARG A 64 -9.34 -13.29 4.95
CA ARG A 64 -10.13 -12.44 5.82
C ARG A 64 -10.56 -11.09 5.19
N GLY A 65 -10.18 -10.84 3.93
CA GLY A 65 -10.61 -9.66 3.17
C GLY A 65 -9.55 -8.56 3.02
N ASP A 66 -8.32 -8.77 3.50
CA ASP A 66 -7.22 -7.84 3.24
C ASP A 66 -6.77 -7.90 1.77
N ALA A 67 -6.31 -6.77 1.23
CA ALA A 67 -5.79 -6.73 -0.12
C ALA A 67 -4.29 -7.01 -0.16
N ILE A 68 -3.87 -7.85 -1.09
CA ILE A 68 -2.46 -7.99 -1.47
C ILE A 68 -2.18 -7.04 -2.63
N VAL A 69 -1.19 -6.16 -2.48
CA VAL A 69 -0.77 -5.19 -3.50
C VAL A 69 0.71 -5.38 -3.77
N LEU A 70 1.08 -5.56 -5.04
CA LEU A 70 2.49 -5.72 -5.40
C LEU A 70 3.24 -4.41 -5.16
N ASN A 71 4.32 -4.46 -4.38
CA ASN A 71 5.10 -3.30 -3.98
C ASN A 71 6.54 -3.30 -4.51
N GLY A 72 6.65 -3.26 -5.84
CA GLY A 72 7.94 -3.30 -6.54
C GLY A 72 8.47 -4.73 -6.74
N PHE A 73 9.75 -4.88 -7.08
CA PHE A 73 10.36 -6.19 -7.28
C PHE A 73 11.64 -6.36 -6.46
N ASP A 74 12.59 -5.43 -6.57
CA ASP A 74 13.87 -5.47 -5.89
C ASP A 74 14.27 -4.09 -5.32
N GLU A 75 13.88 -3.84 -4.07
CA GLU A 75 14.36 -2.64 -3.34
C GLU A 75 15.89 -2.65 -3.12
N ALA A 76 16.54 -3.83 -3.16
CA ALA A 76 17.97 -3.98 -2.92
C ALA A 76 18.83 -3.56 -4.12
N ALA A 77 18.32 -3.74 -5.35
CA ALA A 77 19.00 -3.33 -6.58
C ALA A 77 19.03 -1.82 -6.83
N THR A 78 18.33 -1.02 -6.02
CA THR A 78 18.23 0.43 -6.22
C THR A 78 19.33 1.24 -5.52
N LYS A 79 20.09 2.03 -6.29
CA LYS A 79 21.03 3.02 -5.75
C LYS A 79 20.25 4.09 -4.96
N ARG A 80 20.77 4.42 -3.78
CA ARG A 80 20.23 5.19 -2.62
C ARG A 80 19.34 6.44 -2.84
N ARG A 81 19.01 6.90 -4.05
CA ARG A 81 18.28 8.17 -4.27
C ARG A 81 17.03 8.12 -5.16
N ARG A 82 16.71 7.02 -5.85
CA ARG A 82 15.49 6.92 -6.67
C ARG A 82 14.86 5.53 -6.51
N SER A 83 13.54 5.49 -6.36
CA SER A 83 12.83 4.22 -6.26
C SER A 83 12.88 3.46 -7.58
N GLU A 84 12.84 2.13 -7.49
CA GLU A 84 13.12 1.18 -8.59
C GLU A 84 12.41 1.56 -9.87
N PHE A 85 11.12 1.87 -9.78
CA PHE A 85 10.25 2.13 -10.93
C PHE A 85 10.17 3.61 -11.34
N ALA A 86 10.82 4.54 -10.63
CA ALA A 86 10.68 5.98 -10.91
C ALA A 86 11.38 6.41 -12.21
N VAL A 87 12.36 5.64 -12.71
CA VAL A 87 13.20 6.03 -13.85
C VAL A 87 13.32 4.98 -14.95
N LEU A 88 12.63 3.83 -14.82
CA LEU A 88 12.81 2.72 -15.74
C LEU A 88 12.22 2.99 -17.11
N ARG A 89 12.92 2.51 -18.14
CA ARG A 89 12.35 2.35 -19.48
C ARG A 89 11.33 1.22 -19.47
N ALA A 90 10.38 1.26 -20.41
CA ALA A 90 9.26 0.30 -20.46
C ALA A 90 9.72 -1.17 -20.52
N HIS A 91 10.79 -1.47 -21.27
CA HIS A 91 11.30 -2.84 -21.38
C HIS A 91 11.86 -3.37 -20.04
N GLU A 92 12.64 -2.57 -19.33
CA GLU A 92 13.21 -2.95 -18.04
C GLU A 92 12.12 -3.05 -16.96
N ALA A 93 11.17 -2.12 -16.96
CA ALA A 93 9.99 -2.20 -16.09
C ALA A 93 9.19 -3.48 -16.36
N ASN A 94 9.01 -3.86 -17.63
CA ASN A 94 8.31 -5.08 -18.02
C ASN A 94 8.97 -6.34 -17.45
N LEU A 95 10.29 -6.47 -17.58
CA LEU A 95 11.01 -7.64 -17.04
C LEU A 95 10.86 -7.76 -15.52
N ARG A 96 10.98 -6.64 -14.79
CA ARG A 96 10.82 -6.63 -13.33
C ARG A 96 9.39 -6.94 -12.89
N LEU A 97 8.40 -6.34 -13.55
CA LEU A 97 6.98 -6.60 -13.26
C LEU A 97 6.63 -8.07 -13.53
N MET A 98 7.11 -8.64 -14.64
CA MET A 98 6.90 -10.05 -14.97
C MET A 98 7.54 -10.98 -13.95
N GLY A 99 8.79 -10.70 -13.52
CA GLY A 99 9.46 -11.46 -12.47
C GLY A 99 8.71 -11.38 -11.14
N ALA A 100 8.24 -10.19 -10.77
CA ALA A 100 7.47 -9.97 -9.56
C ALA A 100 6.12 -10.70 -9.56
N ASP A 101 5.35 -10.58 -10.65
CA ASP A 101 4.07 -11.28 -10.82
C ASP A 101 4.27 -12.79 -10.74
N ARG A 102 5.32 -13.34 -11.37
CA ARG A 102 5.62 -14.78 -11.30
C ARG A 102 5.94 -15.27 -9.89
N VAL A 103 6.73 -14.51 -9.12
CA VAL A 103 7.02 -14.89 -7.73
C VAL A 103 5.74 -14.91 -6.90
N LEU A 104 4.91 -13.86 -6.98
CA LEU A 104 3.65 -13.85 -6.23
C LEU A 104 2.66 -14.91 -6.73
N GLU A 105 2.62 -15.20 -8.03
CA GLU A 105 1.81 -16.28 -8.60
C GLU A 105 2.24 -17.64 -8.06
N HIS A 106 3.53 -17.94 -8.02
CA HIS A 106 4.04 -19.19 -7.47
C HIS A 106 3.70 -19.37 -5.97
N LEU A 107 3.69 -18.26 -5.22
CA LEU A 107 3.32 -18.25 -3.80
C LEU A 107 1.80 -18.20 -3.57
N GLY A 108 0.98 -18.26 -4.63
CA GLY A 108 -0.47 -18.16 -4.53
C GLY A 108 -0.97 -16.77 -4.11
N LEU A 109 -0.13 -15.73 -4.10
CA LEU A 109 -0.39 -14.34 -3.68
C LEU A 109 -0.62 -13.39 -4.87
N ARG A 110 -0.92 -13.92 -6.06
CA ARG A 110 -1.09 -13.13 -7.29
C ARG A 110 -2.09 -11.98 -7.09
N THR A 111 -1.75 -10.81 -7.62
CA THR A 111 -2.59 -9.60 -7.54
C THR A 111 -2.50 -8.77 -8.82
N ARG A 112 -3.54 -7.98 -9.09
CA ARG A 112 -3.57 -7.02 -10.22
C ARG A 112 -3.42 -5.57 -9.76
N LEU A 113 -3.07 -5.38 -8.49
CA LEU A 113 -2.86 -4.08 -7.86
C LEU A 113 -1.36 -3.82 -7.72
N PHE A 114 -0.91 -2.62 -8.09
CA PHE A 114 0.50 -2.24 -8.01
C PHE A 114 0.69 -0.92 -7.29
N ALA A 115 1.64 -0.87 -6.37
CA ALA A 115 2.15 0.34 -5.74
C ALA A 115 3.67 0.38 -5.92
N ALA A 116 4.23 1.42 -6.55
CA ALA A 116 5.69 1.51 -6.60
C ALA A 116 6.27 1.84 -5.22
N PRO A 117 7.43 1.28 -4.84
CA PRO A 117 8.21 1.80 -3.73
C PRO A 117 8.40 3.31 -3.89
N GLY A 118 8.19 4.07 -2.81
CA GLY A 118 8.27 5.54 -2.86
C GLY A 118 7.16 6.24 -3.65
N TRP A 119 6.12 5.52 -4.11
CA TRP A 119 4.90 6.05 -4.73
C TRP A 119 5.06 6.75 -6.09
N ILE A 120 6.22 6.60 -6.73
CA ILE A 120 6.57 7.23 -7.99
C ILE A 120 6.87 6.14 -9.04
N VAL A 121 6.28 6.30 -10.22
CA VAL A 121 6.49 5.45 -11.40
C VAL A 121 6.88 6.29 -12.60
N SER A 122 7.77 5.76 -13.45
CA SER A 122 8.07 6.31 -14.77
C SER A 122 6.90 6.09 -15.73
N GLU A 123 6.84 6.87 -16.81
CA GLU A 123 5.90 6.63 -17.92
C GLU A 123 6.08 5.23 -18.52
N GLY A 124 7.32 4.77 -18.66
CA GLY A 124 7.62 3.41 -19.12
C GLY A 124 7.00 2.33 -18.22
N THR A 125 7.00 2.53 -16.90
CA THR A 125 6.35 1.62 -15.95
C THR A 125 4.84 1.68 -16.10
N LYS A 126 4.24 2.87 -16.19
CA LYS A 126 2.80 3.02 -16.43
C LYS A 126 2.34 2.29 -17.68
N MET A 127 3.13 2.32 -18.76
CA MET A 127 2.85 1.58 -19.99
C MET A 127 3.03 0.06 -19.86
N ALA A 128 3.98 -0.38 -19.03
CA ALA A 128 4.26 -1.80 -18.83
C ALA A 128 3.22 -2.49 -17.91
N LEU A 129 2.62 -1.76 -16.96
CA LEU A 129 1.68 -2.34 -15.99
C LEU A 129 0.48 -3.06 -16.64
N PRO A 130 -0.30 -2.45 -17.56
CA PRO A 130 -1.43 -3.14 -18.20
C PRO A 130 -1.01 -4.40 -18.98
N ARG A 131 0.18 -4.35 -19.62
CA ARG A 131 0.74 -5.45 -20.41
C ARG A 131 1.07 -6.67 -19.55
N ASN A 132 1.38 -6.45 -18.27
CA ASN A 132 1.61 -7.50 -17.28
C ASN A 132 0.34 -7.87 -16.49
N GLY A 133 -0.84 -7.42 -16.94
CA GLY A 133 -2.11 -7.77 -16.33
C GLY A 133 -2.51 -6.90 -15.13
N PHE A 134 -1.71 -5.93 -14.71
CA PHE A 134 -2.12 -5.00 -13.66
C PHE A 134 -3.28 -4.13 -14.12
N ARG A 135 -4.15 -3.78 -13.18
CA ARG A 135 -5.40 -3.05 -13.42
C ARG A 135 -5.49 -1.76 -12.63
N LEU A 136 -4.76 -1.67 -11.53
CA LEU A 136 -4.82 -0.53 -10.63
C LEU A 136 -3.42 -0.13 -10.19
N LEU A 137 -3.09 1.15 -10.37
CA LEU A 137 -1.86 1.79 -9.93
C LEU A 137 -2.15 2.69 -8.73
N VAL A 138 -1.57 2.33 -7.58
CA VAL A 138 -1.64 3.08 -6.33
C VAL A 138 -0.45 4.05 -6.28
N GLY A 139 -0.71 5.33 -6.59
CA GLY A 139 0.31 6.38 -6.65
C GLY A 139 0.25 7.37 -5.47
N LEU A 140 1.19 8.31 -5.42
CA LEU A 140 1.31 9.30 -4.33
C LEU A 140 0.06 10.19 -4.21
N THR A 141 -0.48 10.65 -5.33
CA THR A 141 -1.56 11.67 -5.38
C THR A 141 -2.93 11.08 -5.70
N GLY A 142 -2.99 9.79 -6.05
CA GLY A 142 -4.25 9.14 -6.39
C GLY A 142 -4.08 7.67 -6.72
N VAL A 143 -5.21 7.05 -7.06
CA VAL A 143 -5.32 5.66 -7.49
C VAL A 143 -5.82 5.67 -8.93
N THR A 144 -5.02 5.13 -9.85
CA THR A 144 -5.32 5.12 -11.28
C THR A 144 -5.83 3.76 -11.71
N ASP A 145 -7.04 3.72 -12.27
CA ASP A 145 -7.52 2.57 -13.02
C ASP A 145 -6.82 2.57 -14.39
N LEU A 146 -6.03 1.53 -14.62
CA LEU A 146 -5.19 1.41 -15.82
C LEU A 146 -5.99 0.97 -17.05
N VAL A 147 -7.17 0.37 -16.85
CA VAL A 147 -8.07 -0.04 -17.94
C VAL A 147 -8.95 1.14 -18.35
N ARG A 148 -9.60 1.77 -17.36
CA ARG A 148 -10.53 2.89 -17.58
C ARG A 148 -9.82 4.23 -17.77
N LYS A 149 -8.52 4.30 -17.48
CA LYS A 149 -7.69 5.52 -17.52
C LYS A 149 -8.23 6.64 -16.63
N THR A 150 -8.98 6.30 -15.59
CA THR A 150 -9.49 7.25 -14.61
C THR A 150 -8.57 7.28 -13.38
N THR A 151 -8.51 8.42 -12.69
CA THR A 151 -7.74 8.54 -11.46
C THR A 151 -8.60 9.12 -10.35
N LEU A 152 -8.75 8.33 -9.29
CA LEU A 152 -9.35 8.76 -8.04
C LEU A 152 -8.31 9.55 -7.25
N ARG A 153 -8.53 10.85 -7.07
CA ARG A 153 -7.58 11.72 -6.36
C ARG A 153 -7.69 11.51 -4.85
N GLY A 154 -6.53 11.41 -4.21
CA GLY A 154 -6.42 11.23 -2.77
C GLY A 154 -4.96 10.99 -2.44
N ARG A 155 -4.31 11.94 -1.76
CA ARG A 155 -2.89 11.82 -1.44
C ARG A 155 -2.68 10.75 -0.37
N VAL A 156 -1.69 9.88 -0.55
CA VAL A 156 -1.26 8.99 0.53
C VAL A 156 -0.49 9.78 1.58
N LEU A 157 -0.91 9.62 2.83
CA LEU A 157 -0.24 10.11 4.02
C LEU A 157 0.54 8.96 4.60
N GLY A 158 1.86 9.13 4.74
CA GLY A 158 2.69 8.10 5.33
C GLY A 158 3.86 8.68 6.09
N ILE A 159 4.44 7.84 6.94
CA ILE A 159 5.54 8.22 7.81
C ILE A 159 6.86 7.91 7.08
N GLY A 160 7.79 8.88 6.99
CA GLY A 160 9.19 8.59 6.66
C GLY A 160 9.73 8.92 5.25
N SER A 161 9.28 9.99 4.58
CA SER A 161 9.87 10.47 3.31
C SER A 161 11.02 11.49 3.48
N GLY A 162 11.95 11.28 4.42
CA GLY A 162 13.24 11.99 4.44
C GLY A 162 13.31 13.40 5.04
N PHE A 163 12.51 13.75 6.07
CA PHE A 163 12.60 15.06 6.76
C PHE A 163 12.51 14.96 8.30
N LEU A 164 12.85 16.09 8.95
CA LEU A 164 13.24 16.36 10.35
C LEU A 164 12.25 15.86 11.45
N ALA A 165 12.76 15.03 12.39
CA ALA A 165 12.18 14.54 13.66
C ALA A 165 10.83 13.77 13.63
N GLU A 166 10.82 12.59 14.27
CA GLU A 166 9.67 11.67 14.36
C GLU A 166 8.37 12.30 14.90
N PRO A 167 8.37 13.09 16.01
CA PRO A 167 7.14 13.62 16.58
C PRO A 167 6.37 14.57 15.64
N TRP A 168 7.09 15.33 14.82
CA TRP A 168 6.48 16.29 13.89
C TRP A 168 5.70 15.58 12.77
N TRP A 169 6.20 14.44 12.30
CA TRP A 169 5.51 13.60 11.30
C TRP A 169 4.25 12.97 11.86
N CYS A 170 4.32 12.40 13.07
CA CYS A 170 3.15 11.83 13.74
C CYS A 170 2.02 12.86 13.82
N ARG A 171 2.33 14.07 14.30
CA ARG A 171 1.37 15.18 14.36
C ARG A 171 0.83 15.56 12.98
N THR A 172 1.69 15.64 11.96
CA THR A 172 1.28 16.05 10.61
C THR A 172 0.35 15.03 9.96
N VAL A 173 0.59 13.72 10.16
CA VAL A 173 -0.28 12.64 9.67
C VAL A 173 -1.66 12.76 10.31
N VAL A 174 -1.73 12.87 11.64
CA VAL A 174 -2.99 12.99 12.39
C VAL A 174 -3.80 14.21 11.95
N LEU A 175 -3.18 15.40 11.92
CA LEU A 175 -3.87 16.64 11.49
C LEU A 175 -4.33 16.61 10.03
N SER A 176 -3.57 15.94 9.16
CA SER A 176 -3.92 15.80 7.75
C SER A 176 -5.04 14.76 7.55
N ALA A 177 -5.03 13.70 8.35
CA ALA A 177 -6.09 12.70 8.38
C ALA A 177 -7.43 13.32 8.81
N GLU A 178 -7.43 14.04 9.94
CA GLU A 178 -8.60 14.77 10.44
C GLU A 178 -9.17 15.72 9.38
N ARG A 179 -8.31 16.56 8.79
CA ARG A 179 -8.73 17.53 7.77
C ARG A 179 -9.36 16.85 6.55
N THR A 180 -8.81 15.71 6.13
CA THR A 180 -9.30 14.96 4.97
C THR A 180 -10.63 14.28 5.29
N ALA A 181 -10.72 13.62 6.44
CA ALA A 181 -11.91 12.92 6.89
C ALA A 181 -13.09 13.88 7.12
N ARG A 182 -12.85 15.02 7.79
CA ARG A 182 -13.86 16.07 8.00
C ARG A 182 -14.45 16.63 6.70
N ARG A 183 -13.69 16.59 5.60
CA ARG A 183 -14.13 17.03 4.27
C ARG A 183 -14.81 15.93 3.46
N GLY A 184 -14.98 14.73 4.01
CA GLY A 184 -15.51 13.57 3.28
C GLY A 184 -14.58 13.09 2.17
N GLY A 185 -13.27 13.36 2.28
CA GLY A 185 -12.28 12.96 1.28
C GLY A 185 -11.85 11.50 1.40
N ILE A 186 -10.98 11.08 0.49
CA ILE A 186 -10.35 9.76 0.52
C ILE A 186 -9.04 9.86 1.28
N LEU A 187 -9.04 9.31 2.48
CA LEU A 187 -7.89 9.21 3.36
C LEU A 187 -7.14 7.90 3.09
N ARG A 188 -5.90 8.03 2.63
CA ARG A 188 -5.01 6.89 2.35
C ARG A 188 -3.84 6.96 3.31
N LEU A 189 -3.80 6.08 4.30
CA LEU A 189 -2.72 5.98 5.27
C LEU A 189 -1.75 4.87 4.87
N ALA A 190 -0.44 5.10 5.02
CA ALA A 190 0.57 4.09 4.76
C ALA A 190 1.71 4.12 5.78
N VAL A 191 2.11 2.95 6.26
CA VAL A 191 3.18 2.78 7.24
C VAL A 191 4.05 1.57 6.87
N SER A 192 5.34 1.62 7.16
CA SER A 192 6.18 0.42 7.07
C SER A 192 6.08 -0.39 8.35
N ALA A 193 6.09 -1.72 8.26
CA ALA A 193 6.06 -2.60 9.43
C ALA A 193 7.21 -2.31 10.41
N ARG A 194 8.39 -1.95 9.89
CA ARG A 194 9.53 -1.51 10.71
C ARG A 194 9.26 -0.26 11.55
N GLN A 195 8.41 0.67 11.09
CA GLN A 195 8.02 1.86 11.85
C GLN A 195 7.03 1.53 12.96
N LEU A 196 6.21 0.48 12.79
CA LEU A 196 5.22 0.08 13.79
C LEU A 196 5.84 -0.40 15.10
N ARG A 197 7.11 -0.84 15.09
CA ARG A 197 7.88 -1.11 16.32
C ARG A 197 8.02 0.12 17.23
N ARG A 198 7.87 1.32 16.69
CA ARG A 198 8.00 2.57 17.46
C ARG A 198 6.62 3.05 17.90
N THR A 199 6.48 3.32 19.20
CA THR A 199 5.23 3.76 19.81
C THR A 199 4.65 5.01 19.15
N GLY A 200 5.48 6.00 18.81
CA GLY A 200 5.03 7.25 18.19
C GLY A 200 4.31 7.03 16.84
N PRO A 201 4.99 6.48 15.82
CA PRO A 201 4.38 6.15 14.53
C PRO A 201 3.17 5.23 14.63
N ARG A 202 3.23 4.22 15.51
CA ARG A 202 2.10 3.31 15.74
C ARG A 202 0.88 4.06 16.27
N GLN A 203 1.05 4.84 17.33
CA GLN A 203 -0.04 5.62 17.93
C GLN A 203 -0.62 6.64 16.94
N ALA A 204 0.23 7.34 16.19
CA ALA A 204 -0.23 8.30 15.19
C ALA A 204 -1.08 7.68 14.09
N MET A 205 -0.78 6.43 13.69
CA MET A 205 -1.60 5.67 12.75
C MET A 205 -2.94 5.28 13.37
N LEU A 206 -2.96 4.83 14.63
CA LEU A 206 -4.20 4.51 15.35
C LEU A 206 -5.08 5.75 15.52
N ASP A 207 -4.52 6.87 15.98
CA ASP A 207 -5.22 8.14 16.14
C ASP A 207 -5.82 8.63 14.80
N ALA A 208 -5.06 8.52 13.70
CA ALA A 208 -5.53 8.90 12.37
C ALA A 208 -6.68 8.01 11.87
N VAL A 209 -6.65 6.71 12.18
CA VAL A 209 -7.74 5.77 11.90
C VAL A 209 -8.97 6.12 12.74
N ASP A 210 -8.80 6.31 14.04
CA ASP A 210 -9.90 6.61 14.97
C ASP A 210 -10.60 7.93 14.62
N LEU A 211 -9.84 8.97 14.22
CA LEU A 211 -10.40 10.22 13.71
C LEU A 211 -11.17 10.03 12.40
N ALA A 212 -10.66 9.20 11.49
CA ALA A 212 -11.35 8.92 10.24
C ALA A 212 -12.70 8.22 10.48
N LEU A 213 -12.72 7.24 11.39
CA LEU A 213 -13.92 6.53 11.82
C LEU A 213 -14.91 7.44 12.56
N MET A 214 -14.42 8.32 13.43
CA MET A 214 -15.24 9.34 14.10
C MET A 214 -15.96 10.25 13.09
N HIS A 215 -15.28 10.62 12.00
CA HIS A 215 -15.87 11.35 10.88
C HIS A 215 -16.63 10.48 9.88
N ARG A 216 -16.96 9.24 10.26
CA ARG A 216 -17.75 8.27 9.47
C ARG A 216 -17.12 7.92 8.12
N SER A 217 -15.79 7.96 8.00
CA SER A 217 -15.12 7.47 6.80
C SER A 217 -15.31 5.95 6.70
N THR A 218 -15.74 5.46 5.54
CA THR A 218 -15.94 4.03 5.30
C THR A 218 -14.59 3.33 5.07
N PRO A 219 -14.21 2.36 5.92
CA PRO A 219 -13.01 1.56 5.70
C PRO A 219 -13.11 0.71 4.43
N THR A 220 -12.04 0.67 3.65
CA THR A 220 -11.94 -0.17 2.46
C THR A 220 -10.47 -0.48 2.15
N VAL A 221 -10.25 -1.46 1.29
CA VAL A 221 -8.94 -1.78 0.73
C VAL A 221 -8.83 -1.28 -0.71
N TYR A 222 -7.61 -1.24 -1.25
CA TYR A 222 -7.46 -1.13 -2.70
C TYR A 222 -8.04 -2.39 -3.35
N ARG A 223 -8.98 -2.19 -4.28
CA ARG A 223 -9.59 -3.25 -5.07
C ARG A 223 -9.91 -2.73 -6.46
N TRP A 224 -9.85 -3.61 -7.44
CA TRP A 224 -10.30 -3.32 -8.79
C TRP A 224 -11.47 -4.23 -9.10
N LEU A 225 -12.65 -3.64 -9.34
CA LEU A 225 -13.86 -4.36 -9.73
C LEU A 225 -14.07 -4.21 -11.25
N PRO A 226 -14.40 -5.30 -11.98
CA PRO A 226 -14.57 -5.30 -13.43
C PRO A 226 -15.69 -4.37 -13.92
N ASP A 227 -16.74 -4.19 -13.09
CA ASP A 227 -17.81 -3.21 -13.33
C ASP A 227 -17.75 -2.07 -12.31
N PRO A 228 -18.11 -0.84 -12.72
CA PRO A 228 -18.63 0.09 -11.75
C PRO A 228 -19.96 -0.53 -11.30
N VAL A 229 -20.05 -0.97 -10.04
CA VAL A 229 -21.36 -0.90 -9.40
C VAL A 229 -21.71 0.58 -9.49
N LEU A 230 -22.62 0.90 -10.41
CA LEU A 230 -23.34 2.16 -10.47
C LEU A 230 -23.94 2.38 -9.07
N THR A 231 -23.20 3.01 -8.17
CA THR A 231 -23.83 3.86 -7.17
C THR A 231 -24.15 5.18 -7.85
N ASP A 232 -25.05 5.12 -8.82
CA ASP A 232 -26.05 6.15 -9.01
C ASP A 232 -26.99 6.02 -7.81
N ALA A 233 -26.67 6.72 -6.74
CA ALA A 233 -27.70 7.17 -5.82
C ALA A 233 -28.01 8.61 -6.24
N ALA A 234 -29.01 8.71 -7.13
CA ALA A 234 -29.82 9.91 -7.29
C ALA A 234 -30.60 10.19 -5.98
#